data_AF-X1PEQ7-F1
#
_entry.id   AF-X1PEQ7-F1
#
_cell.length_a   1.000
_cell.length_b   1.000
_cell.length_c   1.000
_cell.angle_alpha   90.00
_cell.angle_beta   90.00
_cell.angle_gamma   90.00
#
_symmetry.space_group_name_H-M   'P 1'
#
loop_
_entity.id
_entity.type
_entity.pdbx_description
1 polymer ?
#
loop_
_entity_poly.entity_id
_entity_poly.type
_entity_poly.pdbx_seq_one_letter_code
_entity_poly.pdbx_strand_id
1 'polypeptide(L)'
;YIFTWPSPAMGGKLGACHMIELPFIFSTLHKPKVDLFFGKGPDAENLSEKMMDTWVSFARNGNPNHDGIPEWPSYDIEKRSTMMFGKEIKIVEKPFEKERATWDDVKFF
;
A
#
# COMPACT_ATOMS: atom_id res chain seq x y z
N TYR A 1 0.02 -3.47 5.71
CA TYR A 1 0.64 -2.38 4.94
C TYR A 1 -0.34 -1.22 4.85
N ILE A 2 0.11 -0.03 4.44
CA ILE A 2 -0.75 1.09 4.05
C ILE A 2 -0.33 1.50 2.64
N PHE A 3 -1.30 1.62 1.74
CA PHE A 3 -1.09 2.09 0.39
C PHE A 3 -1.32 3.60 0.33
N THR A 4 -0.35 4.34 -0.21
CA THR A 4 -0.23 5.81 -0.11
C THR A 4 -0.14 6.49 -1.47
N TRP A 5 -0.18 5.72 -2.57
CA TRP A 5 -0.21 6.30 -3.91
C TRP A 5 -1.53 7.06 -4.14
N PRO A 6 -1.47 8.37 -4.46
CA PRO A 6 -2.68 9.17 -4.62
C PRO A 6 -3.30 9.01 -6.01
N SER A 7 -4.63 8.93 -6.06
CA SER A 7 -5.38 9.06 -7.31
C SER A 7 -5.18 10.45 -7.93
N PRO A 8 -4.89 10.57 -9.25
CA PRO A 8 -4.93 11.87 -9.93
C PRO A 8 -6.36 12.39 -10.19
N ALA A 9 -7.39 11.55 -10.02
CA ALA A 9 -8.77 11.93 -10.29
C ALA A 9 -9.20 13.10 -9.39
N MET A 10 -10.16 13.90 -9.90
CA MET A 10 -10.66 15.09 -9.22
C MET A 10 -9.55 16.08 -8.82
N GLY A 11 -8.45 16.12 -9.59
CA GLY A 11 -7.30 16.98 -9.30
C GLY A 11 -6.54 16.56 -8.05
N GLY A 12 -6.50 15.26 -7.73
CA GLY A 12 -5.75 14.73 -6.58
C GLY A 12 -6.52 14.70 -5.26
N LYS A 13 -7.76 15.20 -5.22
CA LYS A 13 -8.53 15.36 -3.98
C LYS A 13 -8.90 14.04 -3.29
N LEU A 14 -8.89 12.92 -4.02
CA LEU A 14 -9.26 11.62 -3.48
C LEU A 14 -8.14 10.97 -2.65
N GLY A 15 -6.88 11.39 -2.83
CA GLY A 15 -5.74 10.71 -2.21
C GLY A 15 -5.69 9.22 -2.55
N ALA A 16 -5.18 8.41 -1.62
CA ALA A 16 -5.20 6.95 -1.71
C ALA A 16 -6.56 6.42 -1.23
N CYS A 17 -7.60 6.57 -2.05
CA CYS A 17 -8.96 6.21 -1.68
C CYS A 17 -9.20 4.68 -1.71
N HIS A 18 -10.40 4.27 -1.31
CA HIS A 18 -10.79 2.85 -1.29
C HIS A 18 -10.58 2.16 -2.66
N MET A 19 -10.03 0.94 -2.64
CA MET A 19 -9.68 0.09 -3.80
C MET A 19 -8.57 0.62 -4.74
N ILE A 20 -7.87 1.69 -4.37
CA ILE A 20 -6.88 2.33 -5.25
C ILE A 20 -5.68 1.42 -5.59
N GLU A 21 -5.39 0.42 -4.76
CA GLU A 21 -4.24 -0.49 -4.93
C GLU A 21 -4.50 -1.61 -5.94
N LEU A 22 -5.77 -1.92 -6.27
CA LEU A 22 -6.11 -3.12 -7.03
C LEU A 22 -5.39 -3.20 -8.39
N PRO A 23 -5.32 -2.13 -9.21
CA PRO A 23 -4.64 -2.23 -10.50
C PRO A 23 -3.14 -2.49 -10.40
N PHE A 24 -2.52 -2.09 -9.28
CA PHE A 24 -1.11 -2.33 -8.98
C PHE A 24 -0.85 -3.80 -8.63
N ILE A 25 -1.78 -4.45 -7.93
CA ILE A 25 -1.69 -5.87 -7.57
C ILE A 25 -1.92 -6.77 -8.79
N PHE A 26 -2.84 -6.39 -9.69
CA PHE A 26 -3.27 -7.24 -10.80
C PHE A 26 -2.60 -6.92 -12.14
N SER A 27 -1.60 -6.03 -12.18
CA SER A 27 -0.94 -5.59 -13.43
C SER A 27 -1.92 -5.02 -14.46
N THR A 28 -2.90 -4.22 -14.03
CA THR A 28 -3.95 -3.71 -14.94
C THR A 28 -3.89 -2.21 -15.21
N LEU A 29 -2.80 -1.54 -14.81
CA LEU A 29 -2.58 -0.11 -15.07
C LEU A 29 -2.60 0.26 -16.57
N HIS A 30 -2.25 -0.68 -17.45
CA HIS A 30 -2.24 -0.48 -18.90
C HIS A 30 -3.63 -0.49 -19.55
N LYS A 31 -4.69 -0.86 -18.82
CA LYS A 31 -6.03 -0.96 -19.40
C LYS A 31 -6.57 0.44 -19.77
N PRO A 32 -7.36 0.56 -20.85
CA PRO A 32 -7.90 1.84 -21.27
C PRO A 32 -8.63 2.57 -20.14
N LYS A 33 -8.35 3.87 -19.98
CA LYS A 33 -8.96 4.79 -18.99
C LYS A 33 -8.64 4.50 -17.52
N VAL A 34 -7.84 3.49 -17.19
CA VAL A 34 -7.41 3.23 -15.80
C VAL A 34 -6.51 4.37 -15.31
N ASP A 35 -5.67 4.93 -16.17
CA ASP A 35 -4.78 6.04 -15.84
C ASP A 35 -5.49 7.29 -15.30
N LEU A 36 -6.74 7.52 -15.71
CA LEU A 36 -7.57 8.64 -15.23
C LEU A 36 -7.85 8.57 -13.72
N PHE A 37 -7.89 7.37 -13.14
CA PHE A 37 -8.21 7.17 -11.72
C PHE A 37 -7.01 6.69 -10.90
N PHE A 38 -6.11 5.90 -11.48
CA PHE A 38 -5.02 5.26 -10.74
C PHE A 38 -3.65 5.88 -11.05
N GLY A 39 -3.56 6.77 -12.04
CA GLY A 39 -2.29 7.29 -12.53
C GLY A 39 -1.56 6.31 -13.46
N LYS A 40 -0.44 6.77 -14.01
CA LYS A 40 0.40 6.00 -14.95
C LYS A 40 1.85 6.51 -14.91
N GLY A 41 2.72 5.79 -15.61
CA GLY A 41 4.11 6.15 -15.81
C GLY A 41 5.07 5.27 -15.01
N PRO A 42 6.38 5.48 -15.16
CA PRO A 42 7.41 4.56 -14.65
C PRO A 42 7.31 4.30 -13.15
N ASP A 43 7.00 5.32 -12.35
CA ASP A 43 6.86 5.17 -10.90
C ASP A 43 5.67 4.27 -10.52
N ALA A 44 4.55 4.38 -11.25
CA ALA A 44 3.37 3.56 -11.01
C ALA A 44 3.60 2.11 -11.44
N GLU A 45 4.29 1.91 -12.56
CA GLU A 45 4.68 0.59 -13.07
C GLU A 45 5.65 -0.11 -12.12
N ASN A 46 6.71 0.58 -11.68
CA ASN A 46 7.67 0.07 -10.70
C ASN A 46 7.00 -0.26 -9.34
N LEU A 47 6.05 0.56 -8.89
CA LEU A 47 5.25 0.24 -7.70
C LEU A 47 4.37 -1.00 -7.92
N SER A 48 3.77 -1.15 -9.10
CA SER A 48 2.96 -2.33 -9.46
C SER A 48 3.79 -3.60 -9.47
N GLU A 49 5.00 -3.57 -10.03
CA GLU A 49 5.94 -4.70 -10.02
C GLU A 49 6.25 -5.15 -8.59
N LYS A 50 6.63 -4.22 -7.71
CA LYS A 50 6.95 -4.53 -6.31
C LYS A 50 5.73 -5.06 -5.55
N MET A 51 4.53 -4.50 -5.79
CA MET A 51 3.29 -5.01 -5.19
C MET A 51 3.01 -6.44 -5.66
N MET A 52 3.14 -6.74 -6.94
CA MET A 52 2.96 -8.09 -7.46
C MET A 52 3.93 -9.08 -6.84
N ASP A 53 5.23 -8.74 -6.81
CA ASP A 53 6.27 -9.60 -6.22
C ASP A 53 6.02 -9.85 -4.73
N THR A 54 5.59 -8.82 -3.99
CA THR A 54 5.20 -8.91 -2.58
C THR A 54 4.05 -9.93 -2.41
N TRP A 55 2.97 -9.78 -3.19
CA TRP A 55 1.80 -10.65 -3.10
C TRP A 55 2.08 -12.09 -3.55
N VAL A 56 2.87 -12.26 -4.62
CA VAL A 56 3.28 -13.59 -5.13
C VAL A 56 4.20 -14.28 -4.12
N SER A 57 5.15 -13.57 -3.52
CA SER A 57 6.03 -14.11 -2.49
C SER A 57 5.22 -14.60 -1.30
N PHE A 58 4.32 -13.75 -0.78
CA PHE A 58 3.43 -14.14 0.32
C PHE A 58 2.58 -15.36 -0.01
N ALA A 59 1.95 -15.41 -1.20
CA ALA A 59 1.12 -16.54 -1.60
C ALA A 59 1.92 -17.86 -1.73
N ARG A 60 3.20 -17.80 -2.09
CA ARG A 60 4.06 -18.98 -2.27
C ARG A 60 4.62 -19.52 -0.96
N ASN A 61 5.01 -18.65 -0.04
CA ASN A 61 5.85 -19.03 1.10
C ASN A 61 5.41 -18.44 2.45
N GLY A 62 4.33 -17.65 2.50
CA GLY A 62 3.85 -16.98 3.71
C GLY A 62 4.69 -15.76 4.14
N ASN A 63 5.68 -15.36 3.34
CA ASN A 63 6.59 -14.25 3.59
C ASN A 63 6.58 -13.27 2.38
N PRO A 64 6.16 -12.01 2.58
CA PRO A 64 6.08 -11.04 1.49
C PRO A 64 7.44 -10.49 1.02
N ASN A 65 8.55 -10.80 1.71
CA ASN A 65 9.86 -10.19 1.44
C ASN A 65 10.48 -10.62 0.11
N HIS A 66 11.10 -9.66 -0.57
CA HIS A 66 11.90 -9.83 -1.79
C HIS A 66 12.85 -8.63 -1.96
N ASP A 67 13.88 -8.75 -2.82
CA ASP A 67 14.94 -7.74 -2.99
C ASP A 67 14.45 -6.35 -3.47
N GLY A 68 13.20 -6.28 -3.93
CA GLY A 68 12.58 -5.04 -4.41
C GLY A 68 12.02 -4.14 -3.32
N ILE A 69 11.97 -4.58 -2.07
CA ILE A 69 11.43 -3.80 -0.93
C ILE A 69 12.37 -3.85 0.27
N PRO A 70 12.28 -2.88 1.20
CA PRO A 70 12.96 -3.00 2.48
C PRO A 70 12.49 -4.24 3.25
N GLU A 71 13.35 -4.78 4.10
CA GLU A 71 13.00 -5.88 5.00
C GLU A 71 11.73 -5.52 5.79
N TRP A 72 10.71 -6.36 5.65
CA TRP A 72 9.41 -6.20 6.25
C TRP A 72 9.20 -7.29 7.32
N PRO A 73 9.42 -6.96 8.61
CA PRO A 73 9.16 -7.90 9.68
C PRO A 73 7.66 -8.19 9.80
N SER A 74 7.33 -9.37 10.33
CA SER A 74 5.96 -9.70 10.70
C SER A 74 5.39 -8.65 11.65
N TYR A 75 4.10 -8.34 11.47
CA TYR A 75 3.43 -7.36 12.30
C TYR A 75 3.31 -7.88 13.74
N ASP A 76 3.72 -7.05 14.70
CA ASP A 76 3.52 -7.26 16.13
C ASP A 76 2.86 -6.02 16.78
N ILE A 77 2.28 -6.19 17.96
CA ILE A 77 1.55 -5.11 18.64
C ILE A 77 2.46 -4.08 19.30
N GLU A 78 3.74 -4.38 19.53
CA GLU A 78 4.68 -3.50 20.20
C GLU A 78 5.31 -2.49 19.25
N LYS A 79 5.69 -2.91 18.04
CA LYS A 79 6.30 -2.07 16.99
C LYS A 79 5.31 -1.66 15.92
N ARG A 80 4.33 -2.52 15.60
CA ARG A 80 3.33 -2.31 14.54
C ARG A 80 3.97 -1.89 13.21
N SER A 81 5.10 -2.51 12.89
CA SER A 81 5.88 -2.21 11.68
C SER A 81 5.01 -2.39 10.44
N THR A 82 4.80 -1.30 9.72
CA THR A 82 3.85 -1.22 8.62
C THR A 82 4.58 -0.78 7.36
N MET A 83 4.54 -1.63 6.33
CA MET A 83 4.99 -1.26 5.00
C MET A 83 4.10 -0.18 4.40
N MET A 84 4.71 0.91 3.96
CA MET A 84 4.09 1.96 3.15
C MET A 84 4.38 1.67 1.68
N PHE A 85 3.35 1.50 0.87
CA PHE A 85 3.47 1.34 -0.58
C PHE A 85 3.01 2.61 -1.28
N GLY A 86 3.88 3.30 -2.00
CA GLY A 86 3.56 4.55 -2.68
C GLY A 86 4.75 5.04 -3.49
N LYS A 87 4.90 6.37 -3.61
CA LYS A 87 6.08 6.97 -4.27
C LYS A 87 7.38 6.56 -3.61
N GLU A 88 7.36 6.40 -2.29
CA GLU A 88 8.43 5.79 -1.52
C GLU A 88 7.90 4.51 -0.87
N ILE A 89 8.69 3.44 -0.94
CA ILE A 89 8.40 2.19 -0.22
C ILE A 89 9.27 2.12 1.01
N LYS A 90 8.66 2.08 2.18
CA LYS A 90 9.36 2.15 3.47
C LYS A 90 8.57 1.49 4.59
N ILE A 91 9.29 1.01 5.61
CA ILE A 91 8.69 0.59 6.87
C ILE A 91 8.54 1.81 7.78
N VAL A 92 7.35 1.93 8.39
CA VAL A 92 7.09 2.90 9.44
C VAL A 92 6.55 2.14 10.66
N GLU A 93 7.14 2.38 11.82
CA GLU A 93 6.62 1.87 13.10
C GLU A 93 5.46 2.74 13.58
N LYS A 94 4.39 2.09 14.03
CA LYS A 94 3.20 2.73 14.61
C LYS A 94 2.64 3.92 13.82
N PRO A 95 2.40 3.80 12.50
CA PRO A 95 1.77 4.88 11.75
C PRO A 95 0.38 5.16 12.33
N PHE A 96 0.02 6.43 12.45
CA PHE A 96 -1.28 6.88 12.97
C PHE A 96 -1.59 6.43 14.41
N GLU A 97 -0.59 6.11 15.24
CA GLU A 97 -0.80 5.57 16.59
C GLU A 97 -1.69 6.45 17.46
N LYS A 98 -1.51 7.78 17.40
CA LYS A 98 -2.35 8.70 18.17
C LYS A 98 -3.82 8.58 17.79
N GLU A 99 -4.11 8.54 16.48
CA GLU A 99 -5.47 8.38 15.95
C GLU A 99 -6.03 7.01 16.31
N ARG A 100 -5.28 5.93 16.07
CA ARG A 100 -5.63 4.56 16.48
C ARG A 100 -5.99 4.49 17.97
N ALA A 101 -5.15 5.07 18.83
CA ALA A 101 -5.32 5.03 20.27
C ALA A 101 -6.57 5.80 20.76
N THR A 102 -7.02 6.82 20.03
CA THR A 102 -8.28 7.50 20.38
C THR A 102 -9.51 6.59 20.35
N TRP A 103 -9.43 5.48 19.60
CA TRP A 103 -10.50 4.48 19.51
C TRP A 103 -10.44 3.43 20.62
N ASP A 104 -9.36 3.34 21.40
CA ASP A 104 -9.21 2.30 22.44
C ASP A 104 -10.28 2.45 23.55
N ASP A 105 -10.72 3.68 23.82
CA ASP A 105 -11.74 4.00 24.83
C ASP A 105 -13.18 3.99 24.27
N VAL A 106 -13.35 3.77 22.96
CA VAL A 106 -14.66 3.73 22.31
C VAL A 106 -15.28 2.36 22.51
N LYS A 107 -16.32 2.29 23.35
CA LYS A 107 -17.11 1.07 23.54
C LYS A 107 -18.12 0.93 22.40
N PHE A 108 -18.00 -0.15 21.64
CA PHE A 108 -19.08 -0.64 20.79
C PHE A 108 -19.96 -1.54 21.66
N PHE A 109 -21.27 -1.29 21.60
CA PHE A 109 -22.36 -1.76 22.49
C PHE A 109 -22.16 -3.07 23.25
#